data_AF-A0A1L7LMF8-F1
#
_entry.id   AF-A0A1L7LMF8-F1
#
_cell.length_a   1.000
_cell.length_b   1.000
_cell.length_c   1.000
_cell.angle_alpha   90.00
_cell.angle_beta   90.00
_cell.angle_gamma   90.00
#
_symmetry.space_group_name_H-M   'P 1'
#
loop_
_entity.id
_entity.type
_entity.pdbx_description
1 polymer ?
#
loop_
_entity_poly.entity_id
_entity_poly.type
_entity_poly.pdbx_seq_one_letter_code
_entity_poly.pdbx_strand_id
1 'polypeptide(L)'
;MKKTQQLLTIGQLAKFSGLHVKALRYYEKIGILNPTAIDKQNGYRYYSYAHIPYVNMIKICANYGLYLKLTSATSTRVYMNILETINFNS
;
A
#
# COMPACT_ATOMS: atom_id res chain seq x y z
N MET A 1 -3.94 -10.23 -21.88
CA MET A 1 -2.53 -10.09 -21.42
C MET A 1 -2.51 -10.13 -19.89
N LYS A 2 -1.87 -11.13 -19.27
CA LYS A 2 -1.71 -11.18 -17.80
C LYS A 2 -0.63 -10.17 -17.41
N LYS A 3 -1.03 -8.99 -16.93
CA LYS A 3 -0.10 -7.97 -16.39
C LYS A 3 0.63 -8.63 -15.22
N THR A 4 1.90 -9.01 -15.41
CA THR A 4 2.79 -9.50 -14.37
C THR A 4 2.85 -8.42 -13.30
N GLN A 5 2.05 -8.57 -12.24
CA GLN A 5 2.11 -7.69 -11.08
C GLN A 5 3.50 -7.87 -10.50
N GLN A 6 4.41 -6.94 -10.79
CA GLN A 6 5.72 -6.99 -10.18
C GLN A 6 5.53 -6.83 -8.68
N LEU A 7 5.87 -7.87 -7.95
CA LEU A 7 5.69 -7.96 -6.51
C LEU A 7 6.96 -7.48 -5.81
N LEU A 8 6.77 -6.79 -4.71
CA LEU A 8 7.80 -6.18 -3.88
C LEU A 8 7.79 -6.84 -2.51
N THR A 9 8.96 -7.13 -1.98
CA THR A 9 9.12 -7.39 -0.55
C THR A 9 8.86 -6.11 0.25
N ILE A 10 8.62 -6.23 1.56
CA ILE A 10 8.48 -5.05 2.43
C ILE A 10 9.72 -4.14 2.41
N GLY A 11 10.91 -4.72 2.20
CA GLY A 11 12.16 -3.97 2.06
C GLY A 11 12.24 -3.17 0.76
N GLN A 12 11.80 -3.76 -0.35
CA GLN A 12 11.71 -3.04 -1.62
C GLN A 12 10.64 -1.95 -1.56
N LEU A 13 9.47 -2.23 -0.98
CA LEU A 13 8.42 -1.23 -0.78
C LEU A 13 8.93 -0.05 0.07
N ALA A 14 9.68 -0.32 1.14
CA ALA A 14 10.34 0.71 1.96
C ALA A 14 11.29 1.58 1.12
N LYS A 15 12.14 0.94 0.30
CA LYS A 15 13.08 1.64 -0.58
C LYS A 15 12.36 2.56 -1.58
N PHE A 16 11.29 2.06 -2.22
CA PHE A 16 10.56 2.83 -3.23
C PHE A 16 9.63 3.91 -2.65
N SER A 17 9.10 3.73 -1.45
CA SER A 17 8.23 4.73 -0.78
C SER A 17 8.99 5.73 0.09
N GLY A 18 10.28 5.49 0.39
CA GLY A 18 11.03 6.31 1.34
C GLY A 18 10.48 6.24 2.77
N LEU A 19 9.80 5.15 3.12
CA LEU A 19 9.33 4.84 4.47
C LEU A 19 10.24 3.80 5.12
N HIS A 20 10.41 3.87 6.42
CA HIS A 20 11.08 2.80 7.16
C HIS A 20 10.22 1.53 7.16
N VAL A 21 10.88 0.37 7.06
CA VAL A 21 10.22 -0.95 7.17
C VAL A 21 9.36 -1.05 8.43
N LYS A 22 9.79 -0.46 9.55
CA LYS A 22 9.05 -0.43 10.81
C LYS A 22 7.69 0.26 10.67
N ALA A 23 7.59 1.35 9.90
CA ALA A 23 6.33 2.05 9.64
C ALA A 23 5.39 1.19 8.79
N LEU A 24 5.91 0.54 7.75
CA LEU A 24 5.11 -0.38 6.92
C LEU A 24 4.57 -1.56 7.72
N ARG A 25 5.39 -2.16 8.60
CA ARG A 25 4.94 -3.23 9.52
C ARG A 25 3.88 -2.75 10.50
N TYR A 26 3.99 -1.50 10.96
CA TYR A 26 2.96 -0.90 11.80
C TYR A 26 1.65 -0.74 11.04
N TYR A 27 1.68 -0.23 9.80
CA TYR A 27 0.50 -0.13 8.95
C TYR A 27 -0.12 -1.49 8.62
N GLU A 28 0.70 -2.53 8.46
CA GLU A 28 0.23 -3.91 8.30
C GLU A 28 -0.47 -4.42 9.57
N LYS A 29 0.14 -4.19 10.74
CA LYS A 29 -0.41 -4.61 12.04
C LYS A 29 -1.79 -3.99 12.32
N ILE A 30 -2.00 -2.74 11.93
CA ILE A 30 -3.27 -2.03 12.15
C ILE A 30 -4.26 -2.19 10.97
N GLY A 31 -3.94 -3.01 9.97
CA GLY A 31 -4.82 -3.35 8.85
C GLY A 31 -4.94 -2.27 7.76
N ILE A 32 -4.09 -1.25 7.80
CA ILE A 32 -4.05 -0.18 6.78
C ILE A 32 -3.29 -0.68 5.54
N LEU A 33 -2.25 -1.50 5.70
CA LEU A 33 -1.46 -2.02 4.59
C LEU A 33 -1.60 -3.55 4.51
N ASN A 34 -2.18 -4.08 3.45
CA ASN A 34 -2.34 -5.52 3.28
C ASN A 34 -1.45 -6.03 2.13
N PRO A 35 -0.79 -7.19 2.27
CA PRO A 35 -0.03 -7.76 1.17
C PRO A 35 -0.96 -8.16 0.02
N THR A 36 -0.48 -8.00 -1.20
CA THR A 36 -1.15 -8.50 -2.42
C THR A 36 -1.13 -10.02 -2.46
N ALA A 37 -0.04 -10.63 -1.99
CA ALA A 37 0.11 -12.07 -1.97
C ALA A 37 0.92 -12.50 -0.75
N ILE A 38 0.59 -13.68 -0.25
CA ILE A 38 1.37 -14.39 0.77
C ILE A 38 1.78 -15.71 0.14
N ASP A 39 3.08 -15.96 0.08
CA ASP A 39 3.61 -17.25 -0.35
C ASP A 39 3.24 -18.31 0.69
N LYS A 40 2.53 -19.35 0.23
CA LYS A 40 2.00 -20.41 1.09
C LYS A 40 3.09 -21.33 1.64
N GLN A 41 4.27 -21.37 1.02
CA GLN A 41 5.34 -22.30 1.42
C GLN A 41 6.20 -21.75 2.57
N ASN A 42 6.42 -20.44 2.60
CA ASN A 42 7.36 -19.79 3.52
C ASN A 42 6.75 -18.60 4.29
N GLY A 43 5.50 -18.22 3.99
CA GLY A 43 4.81 -17.10 4.63
C GLY A 43 5.31 -15.72 4.21
N TYR A 44 6.14 -15.61 3.16
CA TYR A 44 6.63 -14.32 2.69
C TYR A 44 5.50 -13.46 2.12
N ARG A 45 5.51 -12.19 2.52
CA ARG A 45 4.50 -11.20 2.11
C ARG A 45 5.03 -10.36 0.96
N TYR A 46 4.16 -10.19 -0.02
CA TYR A 46 4.47 -9.47 -1.25
C TYR A 46 3.45 -8.36 -1.52
N TYR A 47 3.95 -7.24 -2.03
CA TYR A 47 3.22 -6.00 -2.25
C TYR A 47 3.32 -5.59 -3.71
N SER A 48 2.22 -5.22 -4.35
CA SER A 48 2.29 -4.64 -5.70
C SER A 48 2.92 -3.24 -5.71
N TYR A 49 3.44 -2.79 -6.86
CA TYR A 49 3.88 -1.40 -7.04
C TYR A 49 2.78 -0.37 -6.76
N ALA A 50 1.50 -0.75 -6.89
CA ALA A 50 0.37 0.12 -6.56
C ALA A 50 0.29 0.45 -5.05
N HIS A 51 1.03 -0.26 -4.20
CA HIS A 51 1.19 0.10 -2.79
C HIS A 51 2.05 1.34 -2.58
N ILE A 52 2.98 1.65 -3.49
CA ILE A 52 3.89 2.80 -3.35
C ILE A 52 3.09 4.13 -3.23
N PRO A 53 2.21 4.50 -4.19
CA PRO A 53 1.43 5.74 -4.06
C PRO A 53 0.49 5.69 -2.85
N TYR A 54 -0.05 4.52 -2.51
CA TYR A 54 -0.93 4.33 -1.35
C TYR A 54 -0.22 4.65 -0.01
N VAL A 55 0.98 4.10 0.22
CA VAL A 55 1.73 4.36 1.46
C VAL A 55 2.27 5.79 1.52
N ASN A 56 2.55 6.40 0.36
CA ASN A 56 2.92 7.82 0.29
C ASN A 56 1.74 8.72 0.71
N MET A 57 0.51 8.39 0.31
CA MET A 57 -0.68 9.10 0.77
C MET A 57 -0.86 8.97 2.29
N ILE A 58 -0.70 7.77 2.84
CA ILE A 58 -0.75 7.55 4.30
C ILE A 58 0.28 8.42 5.03
N LYS A 59 1.51 8.50 4.49
CA LYS A 59 2.58 9.36 5.04
C LYS A 59 2.17 10.83 5.04
N ILE A 60 1.59 11.32 3.95
CA ILE A 60 1.08 12.69 3.85
C ILE A 60 0.00 12.93 4.91
N CYS A 61 -1.01 12.07 4.99
CA CYS A 61 -2.08 12.19 5.98
C CYS A 61 -1.55 12.20 7.41
N ALA A 62 -0.60 11.32 7.73
CA ALA A 62 0.04 11.27 9.04
C ALA A 62 0.79 12.57 9.39
N ASN A 63 1.52 13.15 8.43
CA ASN A 63 2.27 14.39 8.63
C ASN A 63 1.37 15.60 8.90
N TYR A 64 0.17 15.65 8.30
CA TYR A 64 -0.79 16.73 8.50
C TYR A 64 -1.68 16.53 9.73
N GLY A 65 -1.40 15.54 10.59
CA GLY A 65 -2.20 15.27 11.79
C GLY A 65 -3.62 14.82 11.49
N LEU A 66 -3.90 14.37 10.26
CA LEU A 66 -5.15 13.71 9.93
C LEU A 66 -5.11 12.36 10.62
N TYR A 67 -5.67 12.31 11.84
CA TYR A 67 -5.79 11.09 12.63
C TYR A 67 -6.34 9.99 11.73
N LEU A 68 -5.49 9.01 11.43
CA LEU A 68 -5.77 7.87 10.56
C LEU A 68 -6.87 7.01 11.19
N LYS A 69 -8.11 7.48 11.13
CA LYS A 69 -9.30 6.65 11.21
C LYS A 69 -9.56 6.08 9.82
N LEU A 70 -8.54 5.47 9.22
CA LEU A 70 -8.69 4.60 8.06
C LEU A 70 -9.31 3.31 8.57
N THR A 71 -10.61 3.35 8.82
CA THR A 71 -11.39 2.12 8.92
C THR A 71 -11.32 1.42 7.57
N SER A 72 -11.23 0.09 7.57
CA SER A 72 -11.10 -0.74 6.37
C SER A 72 -12.07 -0.39 5.23
N ALA A 73 -13.23 0.20 5.56
CA ALA A 73 -14.25 0.67 4.61
C ALA A 73 -13.86 1.93 3.81
N THR A 74 -13.10 2.87 4.39
CA THR A 74 -12.72 4.12 3.69
C THR A 74 -11.52 3.90 2.78
N SER A 75 -10.62 2.97 3.16
CA SER A 75 -9.45 2.60 2.36
C SER A 75 -9.83 2.06 0.99
N THR A 76 -10.93 1.30 0.89
CA THR A 76 -11.45 0.80 -0.39
C THR A 76 -11.96 1.95 -1.27
N ARG A 77 -12.67 2.93 -0.70
CA ARG A 77 -13.25 4.05 -1.46
C ARG A 77 -12.20 4.99 -2.03
N VAL A 78 -11.17 5.34 -1.26
CA VAL A 78 -10.09 6.22 -1.72
C VAL A 78 -9.21 5.53 -2.78
N TYR A 79 -8.92 4.25 -2.60
CA TYR A 79 -8.10 3.47 -3.54
C TYR A 79 -8.77 3.32 -4.92
N MET A 80 -10.11 3.14 -4.96
CA MET A 80 -10.85 3.05 -6.22
C MET A 80 -10.87 4.39 -6.98
N ASN A 81 -11.10 5.52 -6.30
CA ASN A 81 -11.14 6.83 -6.95
C ASN A 81 -9.79 7.19 -7.60
N ILE A 82 -8.67 6.84 -6.96
CA ILE A 82 -7.33 7.13 -7.52
C ILE A 82 -7.06 6.29 -8.77
N LEU A 83 -7.41 5.00 -8.77
CA LEU A 83 -7.26 4.14 -9.96
C LEU A 83 -8.14 4.59 -11.12
N GLU A 84 -9.37 5.05 -10.84
CA GLU A 84 -10.25 5.65 -11.85
C GLU A 84 -9.64 6.95 -12.41
N THR A 85 -9.11 7.82 -11.55
CA THR A 85 -8.52 9.11 -11.97
C THR A 85 -7.24 8.93 -12.80
N ILE A 86 -6.45 7.90 -12.49
CA ILE A 86 -5.24 7.55 -13.27
C ILE A 86 -5.61 6.89 -14.62
N ASN A 87 -6.68 6.08 -14.66
CA ASN A 87 -7.12 5.43 -15.91
C ASN A 87 -7.96 6.35 -16.82
N PHE A 88 -8.48 7.47 -16.33
CA PHE A 88 -9.26 8.42 -17.14
C PHE A 88 -8.42 9.46 -17.90
N ASN A 89 -7.10 9.50 -17.68
CA ASN A 89 -6.17 10.40 -18.38
C ASN A 89 -5.27 9.66 -19.38
N SER A 90 -5.74 8.53 -19.94
CA SER A 90 -5.11 7.80 -21.05
C SER A 90 -6.08 7.66 -22.22
#